data_AF-A0A927FI85-F1
#
_entry.id   AF-A0A927FI85-F1
#
_cell.length_a   1.000
_cell.length_b   1.000
_cell.length_c   1.000
_cell.angle_alpha   90.00
_cell.angle_beta   90.00
_cell.angle_gamma   90.00
#
_symmetry.space_group_name_H-M   'P 1'
#
loop_
_entity.id
_entity.type
_entity.pdbx_description
1 polymer ?
#
loop_
_entity_poly.entity_id
_entity_poly.type
_entity_poly.pdbx_seq_one_letter_code
_entity_poly.pdbx_strand_id
1 'polypeptide(L)'
;MSLSLAEYARLERAAAQFSERATTHLKRRAFAHLDDAVLVPPELGERLQDLVFLVRNIATNVNQMARHSNEIQAVLDAKAPFHEVARLEAALRAMVERPVRQPSP
;
A
#
# COMPACT_ATOMS: atom_id res chain seq x y z
N MET A 1 -18.41 -20.37 24.15
CA MET A 1 -17.36 -20.91 23.26
C MET A 1 -16.02 -20.37 23.71
N SER A 2 -15.03 -21.24 23.89
CA SER A 2 -13.64 -20.87 24.14
C SER A 2 -12.79 -21.19 22.90
N LEU A 3 -11.74 -20.43 22.69
CA LEU A 3 -10.75 -20.74 21.64
C LEU A 3 -9.88 -21.90 22.09
N SER A 4 -9.59 -22.83 21.18
CA SER A 4 -8.50 -23.78 21.33
C SER A 4 -7.16 -23.05 21.34
N LEU A 5 -6.12 -23.72 21.85
CA LEU A 5 -4.77 -23.18 21.87
C LEU A 5 -4.26 -22.81 20.47
N ALA A 6 -4.58 -23.63 19.46
CA ALA A 6 -4.17 -23.39 18.07
C ALA A 6 -4.89 -22.16 17.47
N GLU A 7 -6.17 -21.98 17.77
CA GLU A 7 -6.93 -20.79 17.33
C GLU A 7 -6.43 -19.52 18.01
N TYR A 8 -6.11 -19.60 19.30
CA TYR A 8 -5.52 -18.48 20.04
C TYR A 8 -4.14 -18.11 19.50
N ALA A 9 -3.26 -19.09 19.24
CA ALA A 9 -1.94 -18.83 18.65
C ALA A 9 -2.02 -18.25 17.24
N ARG A 10 -3.03 -18.63 16.44
CA ARG A 10 -3.31 -18.01 15.14
C ARG A 10 -3.76 -16.55 15.31
N LEU A 11 -4.60 -16.26 16.29
CA LEU A 11 -5.06 -14.92 16.60
C LEU A 11 -3.91 -14.02 17.10
N GLU A 12 -3.00 -14.54 17.94
CA GLU A 12 -1.82 -13.80 18.38
C GLU A 12 -0.89 -13.43 17.23
N ARG A 13 -0.60 -14.38 16.32
CA ARG A 13 0.21 -14.08 15.13
C ARG A 13 -0.42 -13.01 14.25
N ALA A 14 -1.76 -13.03 14.10
CA ALA A 14 -2.47 -12.00 13.37
C ALA A 14 -2.40 -10.64 14.08
N ALA A 15 -2.58 -10.61 15.41
CA ALA A 15 -2.52 -9.38 16.21
C ALA A 15 -1.12 -8.74 16.23
N ALA A 16 -0.06 -9.56 16.19
CA ALA A 16 1.31 -9.10 16.12
C ALA A 16 1.60 -8.24 14.87
N GLN A 17 0.95 -8.53 13.73
CA GLN A 17 1.09 -7.73 12.50
C GLN A 17 0.53 -6.30 12.65
N PHE A 18 -0.26 -6.05 13.69
CA PHE A 18 -0.86 -4.75 13.99
C PHE A 18 -0.32 -4.16 15.30
N SER A 19 0.68 -4.80 15.92
CA SER A 19 1.18 -4.44 17.26
C SER A 19 0.09 -4.40 18.34
N GLU A 20 -0.89 -5.31 18.25
CA GLU A 20 -2.07 -5.38 19.13
C GLU A 20 -2.07 -6.63 20.01
N ARG A 21 -2.83 -6.59 21.11
CA ARG A 21 -3.19 -7.79 21.87
C ARG A 21 -4.25 -8.59 21.11
N ALA A 22 -4.22 -9.93 21.24
CA ALA A 22 -5.16 -10.84 20.58
C ALA A 22 -6.65 -10.46 20.78
N THR A 23 -7.03 -10.09 22.01
CA THR A 23 -8.41 -9.68 22.36
C THR A 23 -8.82 -8.37 21.70
N THR A 24 -7.92 -7.37 21.68
CA THR A 24 -8.11 -6.09 20.99
C THR A 24 -8.26 -6.32 19.49
N HIS A 25 -7.38 -7.13 18.90
CA HIS A 25 -7.39 -7.44 17.49
C HIS A 25 -8.68 -8.17 17.07
N LEU A 26 -9.12 -9.15 17.87
CA LEU A 26 -10.37 -9.86 17.64
C LEU A 26 -11.58 -8.92 17.66
N LYS A 27 -11.67 -8.04 18.66
CA LYS A 27 -12.74 -7.04 18.75
C LYS A 27 -12.74 -6.14 17.51
N ARG A 28 -11.57 -5.59 17.15
CA ARG A 28 -11.45 -4.70 15.99
C ARG A 28 -11.82 -5.40 14.69
N ARG A 29 -11.39 -6.65 14.50
CA ARG A 29 -11.73 -7.46 13.33
C ARG A 29 -13.22 -7.79 13.25
N ALA A 30 -13.86 -8.05 14.39
CA ALA A 30 -15.30 -8.29 14.43
C ALA A 30 -16.10 -7.06 14.00
N PHE A 31 -15.78 -5.88 14.53
CA PHE A 31 -16.44 -4.64 14.10
C PHE A 31 -16.13 -4.28 12.65
N ALA A 32 -14.87 -4.41 12.21
CA ALA A 32 -14.52 -4.15 10.81
C ALA A 32 -15.29 -5.05 9.84
N HIS A 33 -15.56 -6.31 10.22
CA HIS A 33 -16.39 -7.20 9.41
C HIS A 33 -17.85 -6.76 9.34
N LEU A 34 -18.40 -6.21 10.43
CA LEU A 34 -19.76 -5.68 10.45
C LEU A 34 -19.88 -4.38 9.64
N ASP A 35 -18.81 -3.60 9.60
CA ASP A 35 -18.76 -2.30 8.91
C ASP A 35 -18.33 -2.42 7.44
N ASP A 36 -18.17 -3.64 6.89
CA ASP A 36 -17.56 -3.92 5.58
C ASP A 36 -16.21 -3.19 5.36
N ALA A 37 -15.47 -2.99 6.46
CA ALA A 37 -14.20 -2.29 6.50
C ALA A 37 -13.02 -3.26 6.39
N VAL A 38 -12.02 -2.88 5.60
CA VAL A 38 -10.76 -3.64 5.47
C VAL A 38 -9.77 -3.20 6.54
N LEU A 39 -9.30 -4.13 7.36
CA LEU A 39 -8.18 -3.89 8.28
C LEU A 39 -6.85 -4.02 7.53
N VAL A 40 -6.15 -2.90 7.38
CA VAL A 40 -4.83 -2.84 6.77
C VAL A 40 -3.78 -2.67 7.88
N PRO A 41 -2.72 -3.50 7.93
CA PRO A 41 -1.58 -3.28 8.80
C PRO A 41 -1.00 -1.88 8.61
N PRO A 42 -0.61 -1.16 9.68
CA PRO A 42 -0.12 0.21 9.58
C PRO A 42 1.00 0.37 8.54
N GLU A 43 1.95 -0.56 8.51
CA GLU A 43 3.08 -0.55 7.59
C GLU A 43 2.65 -0.70 6.12
N LEU A 44 1.53 -1.41 5.86
CA LEU A 44 0.95 -1.51 4.52
C LEU A 44 0.16 -0.25 4.17
N GLY A 45 -0.51 0.37 5.15
CA GLY A 45 -1.20 1.64 4.97
C GLY A 45 -0.25 2.76 4.53
N GLU A 46 0.89 2.90 5.20
CA GLU A 46 1.93 3.87 4.85
C GLU A 46 2.45 3.67 3.41
N ARG A 47 2.76 2.41 3.06
CA ARG A 47 3.22 2.07 1.70
C ARG A 47 2.19 2.35 0.62
N LEU A 48 0.91 2.08 0.88
CA LEU A 48 -0.18 2.41 -0.05
C LEU A 48 -0.33 3.93 -0.22
N GLN A 49 -0.12 4.69 0.85
CA GLN A 49 -0.17 6.14 0.80
C GLN A 49 0.98 6.72 -0.03
N ASP A 50 2.19 6.19 0.13
CA ASP A 50 3.36 6.54 -0.71
C ASP A 50 3.09 6.26 -2.19
N LEU A 51 2.46 5.12 -2.50
CA LEU A 51 2.06 4.78 -3.86
C LEU A 51 1.06 5.80 -4.44
N VAL A 52 0.05 6.19 -3.66
CA VAL A 52 -0.92 7.22 -4.08
C VAL A 52 -0.22 8.55 -4.37
N PHE A 53 0.76 8.94 -3.57
CA PHE A 53 1.54 10.16 -3.81
C PHE A 53 2.36 10.09 -5.10
N LEU A 54 3.02 8.96 -5.36
CA LEU A 54 3.76 8.74 -6.61
C LEU A 54 2.83 8.88 -7.82
N VAL A 55 1.68 8.22 -7.82
CA VAL A 55 0.70 8.30 -8.91
C VAL A 55 0.22 9.74 -9.14
N ARG A 56 -0.04 10.51 -8.08
CA ARG A 56 -0.43 11.92 -8.19
C ARG A 56 0.66 12.79 -8.79
N ASN A 57 1.92 12.55 -8.43
CA ASN A 57 3.05 13.27 -9.01
C ASN A 57 3.17 12.99 -10.51
N ILE A 58 3.00 11.73 -10.92
CA ILE A 58 3.00 11.35 -12.34
C ILE A 58 1.86 12.05 -13.09
N ALA A 59 0.63 11.97 -12.57
CA ALA A 59 -0.51 12.64 -13.19
C ALA A 59 -0.29 14.16 -13.31
N THR A 60 0.32 14.78 -12.29
CA THR A 60 0.68 16.20 -12.31
C THR A 60 1.71 16.50 -13.38
N ASN A 61 2.79 15.72 -13.46
CA ASN A 61 3.86 15.88 -14.44
C ASN A 61 3.33 15.69 -15.87
N VAL A 62 2.53 14.65 -16.10
CA VAL A 62 1.88 14.37 -17.39
C VAL A 62 0.95 15.53 -17.80
N ASN A 63 0.16 16.05 -16.86
CA ASN A 63 -0.73 17.18 -17.12
C ASN A 63 0.04 18.48 -17.40
N GLN A 64 1.16 18.72 -16.72
CA GLN A 64 2.05 19.85 -17.02
C GLN A 64 2.65 19.72 -18.42
N MET A 65 3.15 18.54 -18.79
CA MET A 65 3.65 18.27 -20.13
C MET A 65 2.58 18.46 -21.20
N ALA A 66 1.35 17.98 -20.97
CA ALA A 66 0.25 18.14 -21.92
C ALA A 66 -0.12 19.61 -22.11
N ARG A 67 -0.14 20.41 -21.01
CA ARG A 67 -0.36 21.86 -21.11
C ARG A 67 0.78 22.56 -21.82
N HIS A 68 2.02 22.21 -21.51
CA HIS A 68 3.19 22.80 -22.15
C HIS A 68 3.31 22.38 -23.63
N SER A 69 2.87 21.17 -24.00
CA SER A 69 2.79 20.70 -25.38
C SER A 69 1.63 21.32 -26.17
N ASN A 70 0.57 21.78 -25.50
CA ASN A 70 -0.49 22.57 -26.12
C ASN A 70 -0.09 24.04 -26.28
N GLU A 71 0.72 24.58 -25.36
CA GLU A 71 1.32 25.92 -25.44
C GLU A 71 2.45 26.00 -26.48
N ILE A 72 3.23 24.91 -26.62
CA ILE A 72 4.35 24.80 -27.54
C ILE A 72 4.01 23.72 -28.57
N GLN A 73 3.35 24.11 -29.66
CA GLN A 73 3.00 23.26 -30.81
C GLN A 73 4.21 22.64 -31.55
N ALA A 74 5.43 22.76 -31.03
CA ALA A 74 6.65 22.28 -31.64
C ALA A 74 7.64 21.77 -30.58
N VAL A 75 8.23 20.61 -30.84
CA VAL A 75 9.40 20.03 -30.14
C VAL A 75 9.08 19.19 -28.89
N LEU A 76 8.83 17.90 -29.16
CA LEU A 76 9.47 16.70 -28.56
C LEU A 76 9.98 16.86 -27.11
N ASP A 77 9.49 16.07 -26.15
CA ASP A 77 9.91 14.68 -26.00
C ASP A 77 8.74 13.76 -25.56
N ALA A 78 8.26 12.94 -26.48
CA ALA A 78 7.16 11.99 -26.25
C ALA A 78 7.49 10.90 -25.21
N LYS A 79 8.75 10.80 -24.75
CA LYS A 79 9.23 9.73 -23.86
C LYS A 79 9.22 10.08 -22.38
N ALA A 80 9.16 11.36 -22.00
CA ALA A 80 9.16 11.76 -20.58
C ALA A 80 8.01 11.15 -19.71
N PRO A 81 6.78 10.88 -20.22
CA PRO A 81 5.76 10.19 -19.44
C PRO A 81 6.16 8.73 -19.16
N PHE A 82 6.87 8.09 -20.08
CA PHE A 82 7.34 6.70 -19.93
C PHE A 82 8.42 6.56 -18.86
N HIS A 83 9.22 7.61 -18.62
CA HIS A 83 10.22 7.60 -17.55
C HIS A 83 9.57 7.58 -16.16
N GLU A 84 8.51 8.36 -15.98
CA GLU A 84 7.77 8.40 -14.73
C GLU A 84 6.99 7.10 -14.48
N VAL A 85 6.43 6.48 -15.53
CA VAL A 85 5.83 5.15 -15.45
C VAL A 85 6.86 4.07 -15.10
N ALA A 86 8.05 4.10 -15.71
CA ALA A 86 9.13 3.16 -15.37
C ALA A 86 9.60 3.29 -13.92
N ARG A 87 9.61 4.52 -13.39
CA ARG A 87 9.94 4.78 -11.98
C ARG A 87 8.89 4.21 -11.02
N LEU A 88 7.61 4.28 -11.39
CA LEU A 88 6.51 3.64 -10.65
C LEU A 88 6.64 2.12 -10.65
N GLU A 89 6.92 1.52 -11.81
CA GLU A 89 7.09 0.08 -11.93
C GLU A 89 8.24 -0.43 -11.06
N ALA A 90 9.37 0.27 -11.04
CA ALA A 90 10.51 -0.06 -10.18
C ALA A 90 10.16 0.04 -8.69
N ALA A 91 9.42 1.09 -8.28
CA ALA A 91 8.98 1.26 -6.90
C ALA A 91 7.99 0.15 -6.46
N LEU A 92 7.05 -0.21 -7.34
CA LEU A 92 6.11 -1.31 -7.11
C LEU A 92 6.82 -2.66 -6.97
N ARG A 93 7.76 -2.98 -7.87
CA ARG A 93 8.56 -4.21 -7.79
C ARG A 93 9.35 -4.28 -6.49
N ALA A 94 10.02 -3.20 -6.11
CA ALA A 94 10.76 -3.14 -4.84
C ALA A 94 9.85 -3.33 -3.61
N MET A 95 8.59 -2.86 -3.67
CA MET A 95 7.61 -3.06 -2.61
C MET A 95 7.13 -4.51 -2.50
N VAL A 96 6.93 -5.18 -3.62
CA VAL A 96 6.43 -6.57 -3.71
C VAL A 96 7.54 -7.58 -3.40
N GLU A 97 8.77 -7.33 -3.85
CA GLU A 97 9.91 -8.25 -3.70
C GLU A 97 10.57 -8.17 -2.32
N ARG A 98 10.29 -7.14 -1.51
CA ARG A 98 10.82 -7.03 -0.15
C ARG A 98 10.09 -8.05 0.73
N PRO A 99 10.77 -9.11 1.21
CA PRO A 99 10.11 -10.13 2.01
C PRO A 99 9.54 -9.47 3.26
N VAL A 100 8.24 -9.70 3.50
CA VAL A 100 7.61 -9.43 4.79
C VAL A 100 8.47 -10.18 5.82
N ARG A 101 9.25 -9.44 6.61
CA ARG A 101 10.01 -10.03 7.73
C ARG A 101 8.98 -10.73 8.61
N GLN A 102 8.94 -12.05 8.54
CA GLN A 102 8.22 -12.84 9.51
C GLN A 102 8.96 -12.65 10.84
N PRO A 103 8.26 -12.32 11.94
CA PRO A 103 8.89 -12.37 13.25
C PRO A 103 9.36 -13.81 13.47
N SER A 104 10.66 -13.96 13.77
CA SER A 104 11.26 -15.25 14.15
C SER A 104 10.55 -15.83 15.37
N PRO A 105 10.51 -17.17 15.49
CA PRO A 105 9.83 -17.88 16.58
C PRO A 105 10.37 -17.54 17.97
#